data_AF-A0A1S2DPX9-F1
#
_entry.id   AF-A0A1S2DPX9-F1
#
_cell.length_a   1.000
_cell.length_b   1.000
_cell.length_c   1.000
_cell.angle_alpha   90.00
_cell.angle_beta   90.00
_cell.angle_gamma   90.00
#
_symmetry.space_group_name_H-M   'P 1'
#
loop_
_entity.id
_entity.type
_entity.pdbx_description
1 polymer ?
#
loop_
_entity_poly.entity_id
_entity_poly.type
_entity_poly.pdbx_seq_one_letter_code
_entity_poly.pdbx_strand_id
1 'polypeptide(L)'
;MGPDKKSKKLKRLVAVQRHLEKIAEYDLVETARQRQEIAAGLERVIEALGSMDPVHRLFAQSYADRFDRLSGDDRRMADVQRVQENKVLRQRTKAERLQDKMLEARGHEDREAEDETLQDLIDLTFATPASSKLHER
;
A
#
# COMPACT_ATOMS: atom_id res chain seq x y z
N MET A 1 18.35 -22.80 16.37
CA MET A 1 17.86 -21.50 15.86
C MET A 1 16.84 -20.98 16.85
N GLY A 2 17.12 -19.86 17.51
CA GLY A 2 16.16 -19.24 18.43
C GLY A 2 14.89 -18.78 17.71
N PRO A 3 13.78 -18.56 18.44
CA PRO A 3 12.54 -18.06 17.84
C PRO A 3 12.78 -16.76 17.09
N ASP A 4 12.27 -16.65 15.85
CA ASP A 4 12.36 -15.43 15.05
C ASP A 4 11.83 -14.22 15.87
N LYS A 5 12.66 -13.18 16.02
CA LYS A 5 12.32 -11.91 16.67
C LYS A 5 10.97 -11.36 16.14
N LYS A 6 10.15 -10.79 17.02
CA LYS A 6 8.80 -10.28 16.72
C LYS A 6 8.85 -9.22 15.62
N SER A 7 9.82 -8.32 15.66
CA SER A 7 10.05 -7.28 14.65
C SER A 7 10.27 -7.87 13.26
N LYS A 8 11.01 -8.98 13.16
CA LYS A 8 11.30 -9.68 11.89
C LYS A 8 10.04 -10.30 11.29
N LYS A 9 9.16 -10.89 12.12
CA LYS A 9 7.85 -11.39 11.67
C LYS A 9 6.96 -10.27 11.18
N LEU A 10 6.87 -9.17 11.94
CA LEU A 10 6.10 -7.99 11.56
C LEU A 10 6.63 -7.36 10.27
N LYS A 11 7.95 -7.32 10.06
CA LYS A 11 8.57 -6.80 8.83
C LYS A 11 8.12 -7.58 7.60
N ARG A 12 8.01 -8.91 7.68
CA ARG A 12 7.48 -9.74 6.59
C ARG A 12 6.02 -9.40 6.30
N LEU A 13 5.20 -9.24 7.34
CA LEU A 13 3.81 -8.84 7.17
C LEU A 13 3.66 -7.44 6.57
N VAL A 14 4.51 -6.47 6.96
CA VAL A 14 4.56 -5.13 6.34
C VAL A 14 4.85 -5.27 4.85
N ALA A 15 5.83 -6.08 4.46
CA ALA A 15 6.17 -6.27 3.05
C ALA A 15 4.98 -6.82 2.24
N VAL A 16 4.27 -7.82 2.77
CA VAL A 16 3.05 -8.36 2.14
C VAL A 16 1.98 -7.28 2.05
N GLN A 17 1.74 -6.54 3.13
CA GLN A 17 0.71 -5.51 3.18
C GLN A 17 0.98 -4.35 2.20
N ARG A 18 2.25 -3.97 2.02
CA ARG A 18 2.69 -3.00 0.99
C ARG A 18 2.51 -3.54 -0.43
N HIS A 19 2.64 -4.85 -0.63
CA HIS A 19 2.35 -5.45 -1.94
C HIS A 19 0.84 -5.42 -2.25
N LEU A 20 -0.01 -5.71 -1.25
CA LEU A 20 -1.46 -5.59 -1.40
C LEU A 20 -1.92 -4.16 -1.67
N GLU A 21 -1.27 -3.17 -1.04
CA GLU A 21 -1.47 -1.74 -1.34
C GLU A 21 -1.16 -1.46 -2.81
N LYS A 22 0.01 -1.87 -3.31
CA LYS A 22 0.38 -1.70 -4.73
C LYS A 22 -0.61 -2.35 -5.68
N ILE A 23 -1.06 -3.58 -5.41
CA ILE A 23 -2.07 -4.25 -6.25
C ILE A 23 -3.35 -3.40 -6.32
N ALA A 24 -3.81 -2.89 -5.18
CA ALA A 24 -4.99 -2.03 -5.16
C ALA A 24 -4.77 -0.71 -5.92
N GLU A 25 -3.56 -0.15 -5.90
CA GLU A 25 -3.20 1.03 -6.70
C GLU A 25 -3.19 0.71 -8.20
N TYR A 26 -2.65 -0.44 -8.60
CA TYR A 26 -2.68 -0.88 -10.00
C TYR A 26 -4.12 -1.06 -10.50
N ASP A 27 -4.99 -1.71 -9.71
CA ASP A 27 -6.41 -1.85 -10.02
C ASP A 27 -7.07 -0.47 -10.26
N LEU A 28 -6.75 0.52 -9.42
CA LEU A 28 -7.26 1.88 -9.52
C LEU A 28 -6.76 2.60 -10.78
N VAL A 29 -5.47 2.46 -11.09
CA VAL A 29 -4.85 3.05 -12.29
C VAL A 29 -5.46 2.45 -13.56
N GLU A 30 -5.70 1.14 -13.60
CA GLU A 30 -6.35 0.50 -14.75
C GLU A 30 -7.76 1.03 -14.96
N THR A 31 -8.58 1.13 -13.91
CA THR A 31 -9.92 1.73 -14.01
C THR A 31 -9.85 3.19 -14.47
N ALA A 32 -8.92 3.97 -13.92
CA ALA A 32 -8.74 5.36 -14.32
C ALA A 32 -8.40 5.49 -15.81
N ARG A 33 -7.54 4.62 -16.33
CA ARG A 33 -7.22 4.55 -17.76
C ARG A 33 -8.45 4.19 -18.60
N GLN A 34 -9.22 3.17 -18.20
CA GLN A 34 -10.45 2.79 -18.91
C GLN A 34 -11.46 3.93 -18.95
N ARG A 35 -11.61 4.69 -17.86
CA ARG A 35 -12.46 5.89 -17.82
C ARG A 35 -12.00 6.97 -18.79
N GLN A 36 -10.70 7.18 -18.93
CA GLN A 36 -10.16 8.12 -19.94
C GLN A 36 -10.48 7.67 -21.36
N GLU A 37 -10.37 6.37 -21.66
CA GLU A 37 -10.73 5.81 -22.96
C GLU A 37 -12.23 5.97 -23.27
N ILE A 38 -13.10 5.74 -22.26
CA ILE A 38 -14.55 5.96 -22.37
C ILE A 38 -14.85 7.45 -22.60
N ALA A 39 -14.22 8.36 -21.85
CA ALA A 39 -14.40 9.80 -22.00
C ALA A 39 -14.01 10.28 -23.40
N ALA A 40 -12.86 9.84 -23.92
CA ALA A 40 -12.46 10.13 -25.31
C ALA A 40 -13.40 9.49 -26.34
N GLY A 41 -14.06 8.38 -26.00
CA GLY A 41 -15.13 7.79 -26.80
C GLY A 41 -16.37 8.67 -26.85
N LEU A 42 -16.81 9.19 -25.70
CA LEU A 42 -17.95 10.08 -25.57
C LEU A 42 -17.73 11.38 -26.35
N GLU A 43 -16.56 12.00 -26.22
CA GLU A 43 -16.21 13.23 -26.93
C GLU A 43 -16.33 13.07 -28.45
N ARG A 44 -15.79 11.99 -29.01
CA ARG A 44 -15.92 11.68 -30.45
C ARG A 44 -17.36 11.47 -30.90
N VAL A 45 -18.20 10.87 -30.05
CA VAL A 45 -19.62 10.65 -30.36
C VAL A 45 -20.40 11.97 -30.31
N ILE A 46 -20.10 12.83 -29.34
CA ILE A 46 -20.69 14.18 -29.23
C ILE A 46 -20.31 15.01 -30.46
N GLU A 47 -19.04 14.98 -30.89
CA GLU A 47 -18.58 15.66 -32.08
C GLU A 47 -19.31 15.18 -33.34
N ALA A 48 -19.45 13.86 -33.51
CA ALA A 48 -20.18 13.28 -34.64
C ALA A 48 -21.67 13.67 -34.64
N LEU A 49 -22.33 13.67 -33.48
CA LEU A 49 -23.73 14.11 -33.33
C LEU A 49 -23.92 15.59 -33.63
N GLY A 50 -22.94 16.43 -33.29
CA GLY A 50 -22.94 17.86 -33.57
C GLY A 50 -22.52 18.22 -35.00
N SER A 51 -22.09 17.24 -35.81
CA SER A 51 -21.59 17.48 -37.16
C SER A 51 -22.70 17.84 -38.16
N MET A 52 -22.40 18.78 -39.05
CA MET A 52 -23.29 19.18 -40.15
C MET A 52 -23.16 18.27 -41.39
N ASP A 53 -22.21 17.33 -41.37
CA ASP A 53 -22.01 16.35 -42.44
C ASP A 53 -23.27 15.48 -42.62
N PRO A 54 -23.84 15.39 -43.84
CA PRO A 54 -24.97 14.50 -44.13
C PRO A 54 -24.73 13.04 -43.74
N VAL A 55 -23.50 12.54 -43.86
CA VAL A 55 -23.15 11.16 -43.49
C VAL A 55 -23.36 10.96 -41.99
N HIS A 56 -22.86 11.86 -41.14
CA HIS A 56 -23.05 11.74 -39.70
C HIS A 56 -24.51 11.86 -39.28
N ARG A 57 -25.30 12.71 -39.96
CA ARG A 57 -26.74 12.83 -39.71
C ARG A 57 -27.52 11.54 -40.00
N LEU A 58 -27.14 10.79 -41.03
CA LEU A 58 -27.74 9.48 -41.34
C LEU A 58 -27.51 8.46 -40.21
N PHE A 59 -26.43 8.61 -39.44
CA PHE A 59 -26.06 7.71 -38.34
C PHE A 59 -26.45 8.25 -36.94
N ALA A 60 -27.20 9.36 -36.86
CA ALA A 60 -27.51 10.03 -35.59
C ALA A 60 -28.09 9.08 -34.51
N GLN A 61 -29.01 8.19 -34.88
CA GLN A 61 -29.57 7.21 -33.95
C GLN A 61 -28.50 6.26 -33.40
N SER A 62 -27.61 5.76 -34.26
CA SER A 62 -26.53 4.86 -33.84
C SER A 62 -25.52 5.55 -32.91
N TYR A 63 -25.28 6.84 -33.11
CA TYR A 63 -24.44 7.64 -32.22
C TYR A 63 -25.11 7.86 -30.87
N ALA A 64 -26.42 8.14 -30.83
CA ALA A 64 -27.18 8.24 -29.59
C ALA A 64 -27.12 6.92 -28.78
N ASP A 65 -27.38 5.78 -29.43
CA ASP A 65 -27.29 4.47 -28.79
C ASP A 65 -25.88 4.15 -28.25
N ARG A 66 -24.84 4.63 -28.94
CA ARG A 66 -23.45 4.49 -28.49
C ARG A 66 -23.15 5.42 -27.32
N PHE A 67 -23.65 6.66 -27.37
CA PHE A 67 -23.51 7.63 -26.29
C PHE A 67 -24.13 7.12 -25.00
N ASP A 68 -25.35 6.57 -25.06
CA ASP A 68 -26.04 6.04 -23.88
C ASP A 68 -25.28 4.87 -23.25
N ARG A 69 -24.76 3.96 -24.07
CA ARG A 69 -23.91 2.85 -23.60
C ARG A 69 -22.64 3.34 -22.93
N LEU A 70 -21.88 4.21 -23.59
CA LEU A 70 -20.64 4.76 -23.05
C LEU A 70 -20.87 5.59 -21.77
N SER A 71 -21.97 6.35 -21.71
CA SER A 71 -22.36 7.11 -20.51
C SER A 71 -22.72 6.18 -19.36
N GLY A 72 -23.41 5.07 -19.64
CA GLY A 72 -23.69 4.03 -18.67
C GLY A 72 -22.43 3.28 -18.20
N ASP A 73 -21.46 3.06 -19.08
CA ASP A 73 -20.15 2.49 -18.74
C ASP A 73 -19.34 3.45 -17.85
N ASP A 74 -19.27 4.75 -18.15
CA ASP A 74 -18.53 5.72 -17.33
C ASP A 74 -19.10 5.82 -15.90
N ARG A 75 -20.43 5.86 -15.75
CA ARG A 75 -21.06 5.86 -14.42
C ARG A 75 -20.69 4.62 -13.61
N ARG A 76 -20.75 3.44 -14.25
CA ARG A 76 -20.35 2.18 -13.60
C ARG A 76 -18.88 2.19 -13.21
N MET A 77 -18.01 2.66 -14.09
CA MET A 77 -16.58 2.75 -13.81
C MET A 77 -16.25 3.79 -12.73
N ALA A 78 -17.01 4.88 -12.63
CA ALA A 78 -16.87 5.86 -11.55
C ALA A 78 -17.20 5.25 -10.18
N ASP A 79 -18.23 4.39 -10.09
CA ASP A 79 -18.54 3.67 -8.86
C ASP A 79 -17.45 2.64 -8.49
N VAL A 80 -16.93 1.91 -9.49
CA VAL A 80 -15.79 0.99 -9.31
C VAL A 80 -14.56 1.74 -8.79
N GLN A 81 -14.23 2.88 -9.41
CA GLN A 81 -13.12 3.73 -9.00
C GLN A 81 -13.27 4.15 -7.53
N ARG A 82 -14.46 4.63 -7.11
CA ARG A 82 -14.71 5.03 -5.72
C ARG A 82 -14.45 3.88 -4.74
N VAL A 83 -14.85 2.65 -5.08
CA VAL A 83 -14.60 1.48 -4.24
C VAL A 83 -13.09 1.16 -4.17
N GLN A 84 -12.38 1.26 -5.30
CA GLN A 84 -10.94 1.03 -5.36
C GLN A 84 -10.14 2.08 -4.60
N GLU A 85 -10.50 3.37 -4.67
CA GLU A 85 -9.90 4.44 -3.87
C GLU A 85 -10.01 4.14 -2.37
N ASN A 86 -11.20 3.73 -1.92
CA ASN A 86 -11.40 3.30 -0.54
C ASN A 86 -10.57 2.06 -0.19
N LYS A 87 -10.41 1.11 -1.12
CA LYS A 87 -9.56 -0.08 -0.93
C LYS A 87 -8.10 0.33 -0.76
N VAL A 88 -7.56 1.21 -1.60
CA VAL A 88 -6.19 1.74 -1.50
C VAL A 88 -5.97 2.40 -0.15
N LEU A 89 -6.84 3.33 0.24
CA LEU A 89 -6.75 4.01 1.55
C LEU A 89 -6.74 3.02 2.72
N ARG A 90 -7.60 1.99 2.67
CA ARG A 90 -7.64 0.94 3.69
C ARG A 90 -6.34 0.13 3.74
N GLN A 91 -5.76 -0.25 2.60
CA GLN A 91 -4.51 -1.02 2.58
C GLN A 91 -3.33 -0.18 3.07
N ARG A 92 -3.27 1.10 2.68
CA ARG A 92 -2.26 2.04 3.14
C ARG A 92 -2.29 2.22 4.66
N THR A 93 -3.46 2.50 5.23
CA THR A 93 -3.63 2.62 6.69
C THR A 93 -3.24 1.33 7.42
N LYS A 94 -3.55 0.15 6.86
CA LYS A 94 -3.13 -1.13 7.44
C LYS A 94 -1.60 -1.30 7.39
N ALA A 95 -0.97 -0.92 6.29
CA ALA A 95 0.48 -0.99 6.12
C ALA A 95 1.20 -0.09 7.13
N GLU A 96 0.72 1.15 7.29
CA GLU A 96 1.26 2.13 8.24
C GLU A 96 1.14 1.61 9.68
N ARG A 97 -0.05 1.19 10.12
CA ARG A 97 -0.25 0.62 11.46
C ARG A 97 0.63 -0.59 11.75
N LEU A 98 0.88 -1.41 10.74
CA LEU A 98 1.71 -2.59 10.88
C LEU A 98 3.20 -2.24 10.94
N GLN A 99 3.61 -1.22 10.19
CA GLN A 99 4.95 -0.66 10.24
C GLN A 99 5.24 -0.02 11.60
N ASP A 100 4.30 0.70 12.18
CA ASP A 100 4.44 1.29 13.52
C ASP A 100 4.66 0.20 14.57
N LYS A 101 3.84 -0.86 14.56
CA LYS A 101 4.01 -2.03 15.44
C LYS A 101 5.35 -2.73 15.25
N MET A 102 5.84 -2.78 14.02
CA MET A 102 7.15 -3.35 13.71
C MET A 102 8.28 -2.50 14.32
N LEU A 103 8.20 -1.17 14.21
CA LEU A 103 9.19 -0.26 14.78
C LEU A 103 9.18 -0.32 16.30
N GLU A 104 8.00 -0.35 16.92
CA GLU A 104 7.83 -0.51 18.36
C GLU A 104 8.46 -1.83 18.84
N ALA A 105 8.12 -2.96 18.19
CA ALA A 105 8.70 -4.26 18.53
C ALA A 105 10.22 -4.28 18.39
N ARG A 106 10.77 -3.62 17.35
CA ARG A 106 12.21 -3.49 17.18
C ARG A 106 12.84 -2.67 18.31
N GLY A 107 12.23 -1.56 18.70
CA GLY A 107 12.71 -0.75 19.82
C GLY A 107 12.71 -1.50 21.16
N HIS A 108 11.73 -2.36 21.41
CA HIS A 108 11.76 -3.23 22.59
C HIS A 108 12.89 -4.27 22.52
N GLU A 109 13.07 -4.91 21.37
CA GLU A 109 14.14 -5.90 21.18
C GLU A 109 15.54 -5.29 21.25
N ASP A 110 15.71 -4.05 20.82
CA ASP A 110 16.98 -3.32 20.90
C ASP A 110 17.27 -2.96 22.37
N ARG A 111 16.27 -2.49 23.14
CA ARG A 111 16.43 -2.23 24.59
C ARG A 111 16.71 -3.50 25.39
N GLU A 112 15.98 -4.58 25.13
CA GLU A 112 16.23 -5.87 25.80
C GLU A 112 17.65 -6.37 25.55
N ALA A 113 18.17 -6.18 24.33
CA ALA A 113 19.55 -6.54 24.01
C ALA A 113 20.57 -5.62 24.70
N GLU A 114 20.29 -4.31 24.80
CA GLU A 114 21.12 -3.37 25.57
C GLU A 114 21.16 -3.76 27.06
N ASP A 115 20.01 -4.07 27.66
CA ASP A 115 19.90 -4.49 29.06
C ASP A 115 20.65 -5.82 29.31
N GLU A 116 20.54 -6.79 28.39
CA GLU A 116 21.30 -8.06 28.45
C GLU A 116 22.81 -7.80 28.41
N THR A 117 23.28 -6.91 27.52
CA THR A 117 24.71 -6.56 27.45
C THR A 117 25.21 -5.85 28.71
N LEU A 118 24.38 -4.99 29.33
CA LEU A 118 24.70 -4.33 30.58
C LEU A 118 24.80 -5.33 31.73
N GLN A 119 23.87 -6.30 31.78
CA GLN A 119 23.91 -7.36 32.79
C GLN A 119 25.17 -8.23 32.64
N ASP A 120 25.53 -8.61 31.41
CA ASP A 120 26.77 -9.36 31.14
C ASP A 120 28.03 -8.61 31.59
N LEU A 121 28.07 -7.28 31.39
CA LEU A 121 29.18 -6.44 31.84
C LEU A 121 29.24 -6.35 33.37
N ILE A 122 28.10 -6.19 34.03
CA ILE A 122 27.98 -6.21 35.49
C ILE A 122 28.50 -7.55 36.01
N ASP A 123 28.01 -8.66 35.48
CA ASP A 123 28.41 -9.99 35.88
C ASP A 123 29.92 -10.21 35.66
N LEU A 124 30.50 -9.71 34.56
CA LEU A 124 31.95 -9.75 34.33
C LEU A 124 32.74 -8.96 35.39
N THR A 125 32.27 -7.76 35.75
CA THR A 125 32.92 -6.94 36.80
C THR A 125 32.84 -7.55 38.20
N PHE A 126 31.76 -8.29 38.51
CA PHE A 126 31.61 -8.98 39.80
C PHE A 126 32.23 -10.38 39.81
N ALA A 127 32.32 -11.05 38.66
CA ALA A 127 32.95 -12.36 38.50
C ALA A 127 34.48 -12.27 38.40
N THR A 128 35.03 -11.10 38.05
CA THR A 128 36.47 -10.85 38.18
C THR A 128 36.78 -10.54 39.64
N PRO A 129 37.46 -11.43 40.40
CA PRO A 129 37.88 -11.08 41.74
C PRO A 129 38.94 -10.00 41.57
N ALA A 130 38.61 -8.77 41.98
CA ALA A 130 39.61 -7.74 42.20
C ALA A 130 40.76 -8.37 42.99
N SER A 131 41.95 -8.31 42.40
CA SER A 131 43.22 -8.82 42.90
C SER A 131 43.48 -8.41 44.37
N SER A 132 42.91 -9.12 45.33
CA SER A 132 43.18 -8.95 46.77
C SER A 132 44.29 -9.88 47.27
N LYS A 133 44.98 -10.59 46.36
CA LYS A 133 46.12 -11.48 46.64
C LYS A 133 47.49 -10.87 46.28
N LEU A 134 47.62 -9.54 46.22
CA LEU A 134 48.91 -8.85 45.96
C LEU A 134 49.49 -8.09 47.17
N HIS A 135 49.11 -8.43 48.40
CA HIS A 135 49.81 -7.97 49.62
C HIS A 135 49.95 -9.12 50.64
N GLU A 136 50.77 -10.11 50.30
CA GLU A 136 51.48 -10.92 51.30
C GLU A 136 52.98 -10.77 51.00
N ARG A 137 53.62 -9.81 51.67
CA ARG A 137 55.04 -9.83 52.08
C ARG A 137 55.37 -8.59 52.90
#